data_AF-A0AAD5LWI0-F1
#
_entry.id   AF-A0AAD5LWI0-F1
#
_cell.length_a   1.000
_cell.length_b   1.000
_cell.length_c   1.000
_cell.angle_alpha   90.00
_cell.angle_beta   90.00
_cell.angle_gamma   90.00
#
_symmetry.space_group_name_H-M   'P 1'
#
loop_
_entity.id
_entity.type
_entity.pdbx_description
1 polymer ?
#
loop_
_entity_poly.entity_id
_entity_poly.type
_entity_poly.pdbx_seq_one_letter_code
_entity_poly.pdbx_strand_id
1 'polypeptide(L)'
;MATADASRILVLGADDSAQRHVASALFRLSGAKFDDAARDAVLPLTLKTKYYEADVELHLHDVVGNELSTALLHDAEEYEAMLWVVDASSHRGFVDVQRFVEKSMEELSFDVSLLVATRVEDAVSASHLTALEDWCHENAFEFVRVQSDSESNQTGESFAEKQGLERVLEALHCNMWRSMVMLPRDAAPSGFKDQETASPQIAGHPEENQHDGDAAVETSSTEPAAETTKDAKETGEQQAAKPAAPESHEDRLQASLSALGLRDGDDGDDDMEMLGNLISQVRRIRETGHTLSDEERRRQAERVAMQLWNLMGVDDDDEE
;
A
#
# COMPACT_ATOMS: atom_id res chain seq x y z
N MET A 1 -29.15 17.16 -25.13
CA MET A 1 -28.27 15.99 -24.97
C MET A 1 -27.70 16.15 -23.58
N ALA A 2 -28.20 15.40 -22.60
CA ALA A 2 -27.67 15.48 -21.24
C ALA A 2 -26.19 15.11 -21.34
N THR A 3 -25.30 16.06 -21.05
CA THR A 3 -23.90 15.74 -20.83
C THR A 3 -23.89 14.70 -19.72
N ALA A 4 -23.31 13.52 -19.97
CA ALA A 4 -23.02 12.59 -18.89
C ALA A 4 -22.27 13.37 -17.82
N ASP A 5 -22.66 13.19 -16.56
CA ASP A 5 -22.06 13.91 -15.44
C ASP A 5 -20.55 13.60 -15.46
N ALA A 6 -19.74 14.58 -15.84
CA ALA A 6 -18.33 14.37 -16.08
C ALA A 6 -17.62 14.35 -14.73
N SER A 7 -16.82 13.32 -14.50
CA SER A 7 -16.03 13.23 -13.27
C SER A 7 -14.81 14.13 -13.37
N ARG A 8 -14.51 14.88 -12.32
CA ARG A 8 -13.50 15.95 -12.38
C ARG A 8 -12.54 15.91 -11.21
N ILE A 9 -11.28 16.20 -11.53
CA ILE A 9 -10.17 16.25 -10.59
C ILE A 9 -9.57 17.66 -10.66
N LEU A 10 -9.60 18.36 -9.53
CA LEU A 10 -8.98 19.66 -9.38
C LEU A 10 -7.49 19.48 -9.10
N VAL A 11 -6.63 19.92 -10.01
CA VAL A 11 -5.17 19.85 -9.86
C VAL A 11 -4.62 21.23 -9.56
N LEU A 12 -4.13 21.45 -8.33
CA LEU A 12 -3.62 22.73 -7.86
C LEU A 12 -2.10 22.69 -7.72
N GLY A 13 -1.45 23.82 -7.95
CA GLY A 13 -0.01 23.97 -7.74
C GLY A 13 0.42 25.42 -7.93
N ALA A 14 1.62 25.75 -7.46
CA ALA A 14 2.22 27.06 -7.71
C ALA A 14 3.03 27.12 -9.01
N ASP A 15 3.20 25.97 -9.68
CA ASP A 15 4.01 25.80 -10.87
C ASP A 15 3.40 24.75 -11.82
N ASP A 16 3.00 25.22 -13.00
CA ASP A 16 2.43 24.40 -14.09
C ASP A 16 3.36 23.24 -14.48
N SER A 17 4.68 23.39 -14.38
CA SER A 17 5.62 22.33 -14.76
C SER A 17 5.54 21.11 -13.83
N ALA A 18 5.38 21.32 -12.52
CA ALA A 18 5.19 20.23 -11.55
C ALA A 18 3.84 19.54 -11.75
N GLN A 19 2.76 20.32 -11.96
CA GLN A 19 1.42 19.77 -12.23
C GLN A 19 1.40 18.93 -13.52
N ARG A 20 2.02 19.43 -14.60
CA ARG A 20 2.14 18.68 -15.86
C ARG A 20 3.01 17.44 -15.73
N HIS A 21 4.06 17.47 -14.91
CA HIS A 21 4.86 16.28 -14.64
C HIS A 21 4.02 15.17 -14.01
N VAL A 22 3.20 15.51 -12.99
CA VAL A 22 2.28 14.57 -12.35
C VAL A 22 1.21 14.09 -13.35
N ALA A 23 0.57 15.00 -14.09
CA ALA A 23 -0.43 14.64 -15.10
C ALA A 23 0.16 13.70 -16.17
N SER A 24 1.31 14.04 -16.76
CA SER A 24 2.02 13.21 -17.73
C SER A 24 2.32 11.82 -17.18
N ALA A 25 2.72 11.71 -15.92
CA ALA A 25 2.92 10.42 -15.28
C ALA A 25 1.63 9.61 -15.12
N LEU A 26 0.53 10.22 -14.70
CA LEU A 26 -0.77 9.56 -14.61
C LEU A 26 -1.21 9.04 -15.98
N PHE A 27 -1.07 9.84 -17.05
CA PHE A 27 -1.36 9.39 -18.41
C PHE A 27 -0.53 8.17 -18.81
N ARG A 28 0.79 8.19 -18.54
CA ARG A 28 1.67 7.05 -18.82
C ARG A 28 1.25 5.80 -18.05
N LEU A 29 0.96 5.92 -16.75
CA LEU A 29 0.54 4.81 -15.89
C LEU A 29 -0.84 4.25 -16.32
N SER A 30 -1.73 5.09 -16.84
CA SER A 30 -3.01 4.68 -17.43
C SER A 30 -2.89 4.14 -18.86
N GLY A 31 -1.69 4.08 -19.44
CA GLY A 31 -1.47 3.62 -20.83
C GLY A 31 -1.93 4.60 -21.91
N ALA A 32 -2.20 5.85 -21.55
CA ALA A 32 -2.60 6.93 -22.45
C ALA A 32 -1.39 7.72 -22.95
N LYS A 33 -1.54 8.39 -24.09
CA LYS A 33 -0.54 9.32 -24.62
C LYS A 33 -0.78 10.70 -24.03
N PHE A 34 0.27 11.31 -23.51
CA PHE A 34 0.28 12.71 -23.10
C PHE A 34 0.91 13.56 -24.20
N ASP A 35 0.22 14.62 -24.63
CA ASP A 35 0.80 15.60 -25.56
C ASP A 35 1.42 16.75 -24.76
N ASP A 36 2.73 16.66 -24.55
CA ASP A 36 3.49 17.67 -23.79
C ASP A 36 3.57 19.03 -24.50
N ALA A 37 3.30 19.07 -25.81
CA ALA A 37 3.24 20.32 -26.56
C ALA A 37 1.90 21.07 -26.36
N ALA A 38 0.85 20.34 -25.98
CA ALA A 38 -0.46 20.92 -25.71
C ALA A 38 -0.42 21.64 -24.36
N ARG A 39 -0.84 22.92 -24.36
CA ARG A 39 -0.98 23.73 -23.14
C ARG A 39 -2.40 23.78 -22.64
N ASP A 40 -3.14 22.70 -22.86
CA ASP A 40 -4.50 22.58 -22.38
C ASP A 40 -4.49 22.57 -20.85
N ALA A 41 -5.42 23.31 -20.26
CA ALA A 41 -5.66 23.34 -18.81
C ALA A 41 -6.63 22.23 -18.36
N VAL A 42 -7.30 21.59 -19.31
CA VAL A 42 -8.21 20.47 -19.07
C VAL A 42 -7.70 19.26 -19.85
N LEU A 43 -7.42 18.17 -19.13
CA LEU A 43 -6.80 16.98 -19.69
C LEU A 43 -7.71 15.76 -19.46
N PRO A 44 -8.34 15.20 -20.50
CA PRO A 44 -9.20 14.04 -20.35
C PRO A 44 -8.36 12.76 -20.14
N LEU A 45 -8.71 11.98 -19.13
CA LEU A 45 -8.04 10.73 -18.76
C LEU A 45 -9.09 9.64 -18.52
N THR A 46 -8.86 8.43 -19.01
CA THR A 46 -9.70 7.28 -18.65
C THR A 46 -8.98 6.47 -17.58
N LEU A 47 -9.57 6.39 -16.39
CA LEU A 47 -9.14 5.49 -15.32
C LEU A 47 -9.67 4.09 -15.62
N LYS A 48 -8.79 3.08 -15.56
CA LYS A 48 -9.14 1.69 -15.87
C LYS A 48 -8.70 0.77 -14.76
N THR A 49 -9.67 0.08 -14.17
CA THR A 49 -9.42 -0.98 -13.19
C THR A 49 -9.88 -2.32 -13.74
N LYS A 50 -9.65 -3.42 -13.00
CA LYS A 50 -10.25 -4.72 -13.33
C LYS A 50 -11.79 -4.75 -13.18
N TYR A 51 -12.39 -3.72 -12.59
CA TYR A 51 -13.80 -3.68 -12.23
C TYR A 51 -14.61 -2.63 -12.98
N TYR A 52 -13.99 -1.52 -13.37
CA TYR A 52 -14.66 -0.40 -14.01
C TYR A 52 -13.70 0.40 -14.89
N GLU A 53 -14.28 1.16 -15.82
CA GLU A 53 -13.61 2.29 -16.48
C GLU A 53 -14.34 3.58 -16.12
N ALA A 54 -13.63 4.69 -15.92
CA ALA A 54 -14.22 6.00 -15.64
C ALA A 54 -13.50 7.07 -16.47
N ASP A 55 -14.25 7.89 -17.20
CA ASP A 55 -13.71 9.04 -17.90
C ASP A 55 -13.70 10.24 -16.95
N VAL A 56 -12.50 10.77 -16.68
CA VAL A 56 -12.27 11.88 -15.77
C VAL A 56 -11.55 13.03 -16.47
N GLU A 57 -11.75 14.24 -15.99
CA GLU A 57 -11.07 15.44 -16.48
C GLU A 57 -10.12 15.98 -15.39
N LEU A 58 -8.84 16.14 -15.72
CA LEU A 58 -7.86 16.81 -14.85
C LEU A 58 -7.85 18.29 -15.20
N HIS A 59 -8.22 19.14 -14.24
CA HIS A 59 -8.27 20.60 -14.40
C HIS A 59 -7.08 21.22 -13.69
N LEU A 60 -6.11 21.70 -14.46
CA LEU A 60 -4.87 22.30 -13.96
C LEU A 60 -5.11 23.79 -13.68
N HIS A 61 -4.88 24.18 -12.43
CA HIS A 61 -4.97 25.57 -11.99
C HIS A 61 -3.73 25.98 -11.21
N ASP A 62 -3.13 27.10 -11.64
CA ASP A 62 -2.05 27.75 -10.91
C ASP A 62 -2.64 28.59 -9.77
N VAL A 63 -2.11 28.43 -8.57
CA VAL A 63 -2.46 29.25 -7.39
C VAL A 63 -1.23 30.02 -6.95
N VAL A 64 -1.34 31.35 -6.93
CA VAL A 64 -0.22 32.25 -6.57
C VAL A 64 -0.71 33.23 -5.52
N GLY A 65 -0.01 33.33 -4.40
CA GLY A 65 -0.39 34.27 -3.34
C GLY A 65 -1.74 33.98 -2.69
N ASN A 66 -2.16 32.70 -2.68
CA ASN A 66 -3.44 32.18 -2.19
C ASN A 66 -4.66 32.57 -3.03
N GLU A 67 -4.45 32.91 -4.30
CA GLU A 67 -5.50 33.18 -5.27
C GLU A 67 -5.30 32.34 -6.54
N LEU A 68 -6.39 31.85 -7.11
CA LEU A 68 -6.38 31.18 -8.40
C LEU A 68 -5.97 32.18 -9.49
N SER A 69 -4.99 31.82 -10.31
CA SER A 69 -4.56 32.63 -11.46
C SER A 69 -5.65 32.72 -12.54
N THR A 70 -6.52 31.71 -12.61
CA THR A 70 -7.66 31.63 -13.52
C THR A 70 -8.88 31.11 -12.76
N ALA A 71 -10.07 31.62 -13.07
CA ALA A 71 -11.31 31.13 -12.46
C ALA A 71 -11.50 29.62 -12.71
N LEU A 72 -12.12 28.92 -11.76
CA LEU A 72 -12.54 27.53 -11.95
C LEU A 72 -13.45 27.43 -13.17
N LEU A 73 -13.29 26.35 -13.93
CA LEU A 73 -14.13 26.11 -15.12
C LEU A 73 -15.54 25.63 -14.74
N HIS A 74 -15.68 25.03 -13.55
CA HIS A 74 -16.91 24.46 -13.03
C HIS A 74 -17.14 24.93 -11.60
N ASP A 75 -18.38 24.74 -11.12
CA ASP A 75 -18.68 24.94 -9.71
C ASP A 75 -17.84 23.98 -8.88
N ALA A 76 -17.40 24.43 -7.71
CA ALA A 76 -16.38 23.71 -6.97
C ALA A 76 -16.89 22.35 -6.41
N GLU A 77 -18.21 22.19 -6.27
CA GLU A 77 -18.92 20.94 -5.92
C GLU A 77 -18.93 19.89 -7.06
N GLU A 78 -18.59 20.30 -8.29
CA GLU A 78 -18.48 19.37 -9.43
C GLU A 78 -17.16 18.59 -9.43
N TYR A 79 -16.20 18.96 -8.57
CA TYR A 79 -14.94 18.26 -8.43
C TYR A 79 -15.04 17.18 -7.35
N GLU A 80 -14.71 15.94 -7.72
CA GLU A 80 -14.77 14.79 -6.81
C GLU A 80 -13.43 14.54 -6.10
N ALA A 81 -12.33 15.04 -6.68
CA ALA A 81 -10.99 14.87 -6.12
C ALA A 81 -10.15 16.15 -6.22
N MET A 82 -9.28 16.36 -5.23
CA MET A 82 -8.27 17.40 -5.20
C MET A 82 -6.86 16.77 -5.19
N LEU A 83 -6.04 17.17 -6.16
CA LEU A 83 -4.62 16.86 -6.25
C LEU A 83 -3.84 18.17 -6.04
N TRP A 84 -3.26 18.36 -4.87
CA TRP A 84 -2.39 19.51 -4.62
C TRP A 84 -0.93 19.12 -4.84
N VAL A 85 -0.34 19.60 -5.94
CA VAL A 85 1.04 19.34 -6.32
C VAL A 85 1.96 20.43 -5.76
N VAL A 86 2.99 20.00 -5.02
CA VAL A 86 4.00 20.88 -4.41
C VAL A 86 5.39 20.46 -4.86
N ASP A 87 6.27 21.43 -5.11
CA ASP A 87 7.71 21.17 -5.20
C ASP A 87 8.30 21.19 -3.78
N ALA A 88 8.76 20.03 -3.30
CA ALA A 88 9.29 19.87 -1.95
C ALA A 88 10.54 20.73 -1.68
N SER A 89 11.25 21.15 -2.72
CA SER A 89 12.39 22.08 -2.62
C SER A 89 11.96 23.55 -2.41
N SER A 90 10.67 23.87 -2.61
CA SER A 90 10.13 25.22 -2.56
C SER A 90 9.09 25.42 -1.46
N HIS A 91 9.53 25.91 -0.29
CA HIS A 91 8.63 26.30 0.80
C HIS A 91 7.61 27.37 0.38
N ARG A 92 8.01 28.28 -0.52
CA ARG A 92 7.10 29.31 -1.03
C ARG A 92 5.95 28.72 -1.83
N GLY A 93 6.19 27.65 -2.59
CA GLY A 93 5.15 26.98 -3.37
C GLY A 93 4.03 26.40 -2.50
N PHE A 94 4.36 25.90 -1.31
CA PHE A 94 3.36 25.46 -0.33
C PHE A 94 2.55 26.66 0.21
N VAL A 95 3.23 27.69 0.72
CA VAL A 95 2.58 28.87 1.33
C VAL A 95 1.72 29.66 0.34
N ASP A 96 2.11 29.69 -0.94
CA ASP A 96 1.36 30.36 -1.99
C ASP A 96 0.01 29.68 -2.29
N VAL A 97 -0.20 28.42 -1.88
CA VAL A 97 -1.43 27.65 -2.17
C VAL A 97 -2.20 27.28 -0.91
N GLN A 98 -1.51 27.17 0.24
CA GLN A 98 -2.05 26.67 1.50
C GLN A 98 -3.38 27.30 1.92
N ARG A 99 -3.47 28.63 2.02
CA ARG A 99 -4.71 29.28 2.51
C ARG A 99 -5.86 29.13 1.54
N PHE A 100 -5.56 29.03 0.24
CA PHE A 100 -6.59 28.75 -0.76
C PHE A 100 -7.17 27.36 -0.57
N VAL A 101 -6.32 26.35 -0.32
CA VAL A 101 -6.75 24.97 -0.07
C VAL A 101 -7.52 24.88 1.25
N GLU A 102 -7.01 25.46 2.34
CA GLU A 102 -7.70 25.49 3.64
C GLU A 102 -9.11 26.08 3.50
N LYS A 103 -9.25 27.23 2.82
CA LYS A 103 -10.55 27.83 2.54
C LYS A 103 -11.44 26.93 1.68
N SER A 104 -10.85 26.27 0.68
CA SER A 104 -11.59 25.35 -0.20
C SER A 104 -12.13 24.15 0.58
N MET A 105 -11.38 23.63 1.56
CA MET A 105 -11.82 22.51 2.42
C MET A 105 -12.91 22.89 3.41
N GLU A 106 -13.02 24.17 3.80
CA GLU A 106 -14.12 24.65 4.65
C GLU A 106 -15.47 24.66 3.90
N GLU A 107 -15.44 24.88 2.59
CA GLU A 107 -16.62 25.04 1.74
C GLU A 107 -16.99 23.77 0.98
N LEU A 108 -16.03 22.86 0.75
CA LEU A 108 -16.15 21.74 -0.18
C LEU A 108 -15.62 20.45 0.42
N SER A 109 -16.23 19.33 0.04
CA SER A 109 -15.74 17.99 0.34
C SER A 109 -15.29 17.30 -0.94
N PHE A 110 -14.12 16.69 -0.90
CA PHE A 110 -13.60 15.85 -1.96
C PHE A 110 -13.56 14.40 -1.47
N ASP A 111 -13.91 13.45 -2.33
CA ASP A 111 -13.82 12.02 -2.02
C ASP A 111 -12.35 11.57 -1.94
N VAL A 112 -11.47 12.29 -2.65
CA VAL A 112 -10.01 12.06 -2.66
C VAL A 112 -9.28 13.39 -2.51
N SER A 113 -8.47 13.54 -1.46
CA SER A 113 -7.62 14.71 -1.20
C SER A 113 -6.17 14.29 -1.03
N LEU A 114 -5.32 14.57 -2.02
CA LEU A 114 -3.90 14.18 -2.00
C LEU A 114 -3.00 15.40 -2.10
N LEU A 115 -1.95 15.43 -1.26
CA LEU A 115 -0.83 16.35 -1.43
C LEU A 115 0.35 15.58 -2.04
N VAL A 116 0.71 15.95 -3.27
CA VAL A 116 1.74 15.27 -4.07
C VAL A 116 3.01 16.11 -4.05
N ALA A 117 3.98 15.69 -3.25
CA ALA A 117 5.28 16.33 -3.15
C ALA A 117 6.25 15.80 -4.21
N THR A 118 6.68 16.66 -5.12
CA THR A 118 7.67 16.39 -6.17
C THR A 118 9.07 16.84 -5.74
N ARG A 119 10.12 16.35 -6.41
CA ARG A 119 11.52 16.72 -6.16
C ARG A 119 11.94 16.58 -4.69
N VAL A 120 11.60 15.44 -4.10
CA VAL A 120 11.98 15.12 -2.72
C VAL A 120 13.47 14.76 -2.68
N GLU A 121 14.32 15.68 -2.17
CA GLU A 121 15.75 15.45 -1.94
C GLU A 121 16.04 15.24 -0.44
N ASP A 122 16.90 14.27 -0.11
CA ASP A 122 17.02 13.70 1.25
C ASP A 122 17.55 14.64 2.35
N ALA A 123 18.34 15.68 2.02
CA ALA A 123 19.10 16.42 3.06
C ALA A 123 18.63 17.86 3.33
N VAL A 124 18.05 18.55 2.35
CA VAL A 124 17.71 19.99 2.47
C VAL A 124 16.23 20.20 2.80
N SER A 125 15.38 19.19 2.57
CA SER A 125 13.92 19.32 2.68
C SER A 125 13.30 18.64 3.90
N ALA A 126 14.07 17.99 4.78
CA ALA A 126 13.52 17.16 5.86
C ALA A 126 12.54 17.91 6.78
N SER A 127 12.89 19.10 7.27
CA SER A 127 11.99 19.89 8.14
C SER A 127 10.75 20.40 7.41
N HIS A 128 10.88 20.71 6.11
CA HIS A 128 9.75 21.13 5.28
C HIS A 128 8.82 19.96 4.99
N LEU A 129 9.36 18.78 4.70
CA LEU A 129 8.58 17.54 4.48
C LEU A 129 7.82 17.13 5.74
N THR A 130 8.44 17.21 6.92
CA THR A 130 7.74 17.00 8.20
C THR A 130 6.58 18.00 8.35
N ALA A 131 6.79 19.27 8.06
CA ALA A 131 5.71 20.26 8.13
C ALA A 131 4.57 20.00 7.13
N LEU A 132 4.89 19.50 5.93
CA LEU A 132 3.88 19.08 4.94
C LEU A 132 3.09 17.86 5.44
N GLU A 133 3.77 16.87 6.02
CA GLU A 133 3.16 15.67 6.59
C GLU A 133 2.24 15.98 7.76
N ASP A 134 2.70 16.82 8.69
CA ASP A 134 1.91 17.27 9.84
C ASP A 134 0.65 18.01 9.35
N TRP A 135 0.80 18.93 8.38
CA TRP A 135 -0.33 19.63 7.78
C TRP A 135 -1.31 18.67 7.11
N CYS A 136 -0.82 17.65 6.39
CA CYS A 136 -1.68 16.66 5.75
C CYS A 136 -2.50 15.86 6.77
N HIS A 137 -1.88 15.46 7.87
CA HIS A 137 -2.55 14.75 8.95
C HIS A 137 -3.66 15.60 9.59
N GLU A 138 -3.39 16.88 9.84
CA GLU A 138 -4.36 17.82 10.43
C GLU A 138 -5.54 18.13 9.49
N ASN A 139 -5.33 18.09 8.18
CA ASN A 139 -6.33 18.49 7.17
C ASN A 139 -6.95 17.30 6.41
N ALA A 140 -6.72 16.07 6.87
CA ALA A 140 -7.20 14.83 6.23
C ALA A 140 -6.78 14.68 4.75
N PHE A 141 -5.59 15.18 4.41
CA PHE A 141 -4.93 14.89 3.14
C PHE A 141 -4.05 13.64 3.28
N GLU A 142 -4.01 12.84 2.23
CA GLU A 142 -2.96 11.84 2.11
C GLU A 142 -1.71 12.46 1.47
N PHE A 143 -0.57 12.30 2.15
CA PHE A 143 0.71 12.80 1.67
C PHE A 143 1.42 11.76 0.80
N VAL A 144 1.75 12.13 -0.45
CA VAL A 144 2.43 11.25 -1.40
C VAL A 144 3.75 11.85 -1.85
N ARG A 145 4.86 11.17 -1.52
CA ARG A 145 6.21 11.56 -1.93
C ARG A 145 6.55 10.98 -3.31
N VAL A 146 6.83 11.83 -4.29
CA VAL A 146 7.29 11.43 -5.63
C VAL A 146 8.81 11.54 -5.69
N GLN A 147 9.49 10.40 -5.61
CA GLN A 147 10.93 10.31 -5.78
C GLN A 147 11.31 10.34 -7.28
N SER A 148 12.42 11.00 -7.59
CA SER A 148 12.98 11.06 -8.94
C SER A 148 13.64 9.72 -9.28
N ASP A 149 12.90 8.81 -9.92
CA ASP A 149 13.37 7.50 -10.42
C ASP A 149 14.48 6.84 -9.58
N SER A 150 14.14 6.46 -8.35
CA SER A 150 14.69 5.22 -7.82
C SER A 150 13.88 4.11 -8.49
N GLU A 151 14.47 3.42 -9.47
CA GLU A 151 13.99 2.10 -9.85
C GLU A 151 14.01 1.25 -8.58
N SER A 152 12.90 1.25 -7.84
CA SER A 152 12.70 0.26 -6.80
C SER A 152 12.57 -1.05 -7.56
N ASN A 153 13.71 -1.70 -7.71
CA ASN A 153 13.86 -3.01 -8.29
C ASN A 153 13.23 -3.99 -7.29
N GLN A 154 11.90 -3.91 -7.14
CA GLN A 154 11.11 -4.81 -6.32
C GLN A 154 10.86 -6.06 -7.15
N THR A 155 11.95 -6.77 -7.41
CA THR A 155 11.90 -8.16 -7.82
C THR A 155 11.28 -8.97 -6.68
N GLY A 156 9.96 -9.15 -6.71
CA GLY A 156 9.36 -10.39 -6.21
C GLY A 156 8.37 -10.35 -5.05
N GLU A 157 7.74 -9.23 -4.68
CA GLU A 157 6.69 -9.26 -3.65
C GLU A 157 5.40 -8.54 -4.09
N SER A 158 4.34 -9.31 -4.33
CA SER A 158 2.96 -8.84 -4.53
C SER A 158 2.38 -8.10 -3.30
N PHE A 159 3.18 -7.89 -2.26
CA PHE A 159 2.79 -7.32 -0.97
C PHE A 159 3.39 -5.94 -0.69
N ALA A 160 4.21 -5.41 -1.59
CA ALA A 160 4.73 -4.06 -1.41
C ALA A 160 3.64 -3.02 -1.65
N GLU A 161 3.50 -2.09 -0.71
CA GLU A 161 2.61 -0.93 -0.86
C GLU A 161 3.08 -0.07 -2.03
N LYS A 162 2.14 0.39 -2.86
CA LYS A 162 2.46 1.31 -3.94
C LYS A 162 2.91 2.64 -3.36
N GLN A 163 3.91 3.26 -4.00
CA GLN A 163 4.46 4.54 -3.60
C GLN A 163 4.49 5.53 -4.77
N GLY A 164 4.69 6.81 -4.47
CA GLY A 164 4.79 7.86 -5.48
C GLY A 164 3.56 7.92 -6.39
N LEU A 165 3.79 8.05 -7.70
CA LEU A 165 2.72 8.23 -8.68
C LEU A 165 1.81 7.01 -8.85
N GLU A 166 2.31 5.80 -8.57
CA GLU A 166 1.48 4.60 -8.54
C GLU A 166 0.48 4.61 -7.38
N ARG A 167 0.88 5.19 -6.24
CA ARG A 167 -0.01 5.41 -5.10
C ARG A 167 -1.09 6.44 -5.41
N VAL A 168 -0.72 7.55 -6.07
CA VAL A 168 -1.70 8.54 -6.56
C VAL A 168 -2.74 7.86 -7.45
N LEU A 169 -2.30 7.10 -8.46
CA LEU A 169 -3.20 6.41 -9.36
C LEU A 169 -4.08 5.38 -8.63
N GLU A 170 -3.54 4.66 -7.66
CA GLU A 170 -4.30 3.72 -6.84
C GLU A 170 -5.39 4.40 -6.02
N ALA A 171 -5.09 5.52 -5.35
CA ALA A 171 -6.09 6.29 -4.62
C ALA A 171 -7.22 6.75 -5.55
N LEU A 172 -6.88 7.22 -6.76
CA LEU A 172 -7.88 7.56 -7.79
C LEU A 172 -8.68 6.34 -8.27
N HIS A 173 -8.07 5.17 -8.39
CA HIS A 173 -8.75 3.91 -8.74
C HIS A 173 -9.69 3.41 -7.64
N CYS A 174 -9.45 3.77 -6.38
CA CYS A 174 -10.30 3.40 -5.25
C CYS A 174 -11.56 4.27 -5.11
N ASN A 175 -11.64 5.38 -5.85
CA ASN A 175 -12.81 6.26 -5.79
C ASN A 175 -14.01 5.71 -6.58
N MET A 176 -15.22 6.11 -6.17
CA MET A 176 -16.49 5.81 -6.85
C MET A 176 -16.91 6.99 -7.74
N TRP A 177 -16.33 7.07 -8.94
CA TRP A 177 -16.57 8.17 -9.87
C TRP A 177 -18.01 8.19 -10.40
N ARG A 178 -18.62 9.38 -10.51
CA ARG A 178 -19.92 9.58 -11.19
C ARG A 178 -19.94 9.03 -12.62
N SER A 179 -18.82 9.09 -13.32
CA SER A 179 -18.66 8.59 -14.69
C SER A 179 -18.29 7.11 -14.80
N MET A 180 -18.18 6.37 -13.68
CA MET A 180 -17.72 4.97 -13.72
C MET A 180 -18.72 4.03 -14.40
N VAL A 181 -18.20 3.16 -15.25
CA VAL A 181 -18.93 2.09 -15.93
C VAL A 181 -18.31 0.74 -15.57
N MET A 182 -19.10 -0.13 -14.92
CA MET A 182 -18.64 -1.45 -14.50
C MET A 182 -18.30 -2.34 -15.69
N LEU A 183 -17.15 -2.99 -15.63
CA LEU A 183 -16.72 -4.00 -16.60
C LEU A 183 -17.45 -5.33 -16.36
N PRO A 184 -17.72 -6.12 -17.42
CA PRO A 184 -18.24 -7.48 -17.28
C PRO A 184 -17.27 -8.35 -16.47
N ARG A 185 -17.80 -9.23 -15.60
CA ARG A 185 -16.98 -10.12 -14.75
C ARG A 185 -16.02 -11.04 -15.53
N ASP A 186 -16.32 -11.31 -16.80
CA ASP A 186 -15.51 -12.17 -17.67
C ASP A 186 -14.28 -11.46 -18.28
N ALA A 187 -14.14 -10.15 -18.10
CA ALA A 187 -12.98 -9.38 -18.57
C ALA A 187 -11.81 -9.38 -17.56
N ALA A 188 -12.00 -9.92 -16.35
CA ALA A 188 -10.92 -10.10 -15.38
C ALA A 188 -10.09 -11.35 -15.75
N PRO A 189 -8.74 -11.30 -15.69
CA PRO A 189 -7.93 -12.50 -15.86
C PRO A 189 -8.28 -13.50 -14.75
N SER A 190 -8.91 -14.62 -15.14
CA SER A 190 -9.39 -15.67 -14.24
C SER A 190 -8.22 -16.37 -13.55
N GLY A 191 -7.79 -15.83 -12.42
CA GLY A 191 -6.70 -16.35 -11.61
C GLY A 191 -7.15 -17.21 -10.43
N PHE A 192 -8.37 -17.74 -10.41
CA PHE A 192 -8.80 -18.70 -9.40
C PHE A 192 -9.73 -19.72 -10.06
N LYS A 193 -9.21 -20.93 -10.31
CA LYS A 193 -10.07 -22.09 -10.53
C LYS A 193 -10.61 -22.48 -9.17
N ASP A 194 -11.87 -22.19 -8.93
CA ASP A 194 -12.61 -22.69 -7.78
C ASP A 194 -12.49 -24.22 -7.76
N GLN A 195 -11.77 -24.74 -6.78
CA GLN A 195 -11.85 -26.14 -6.40
C GLN A 195 -13.13 -26.26 -5.57
N GLU A 196 -14.25 -26.54 -6.23
CA GLU A 196 -15.48 -26.98 -5.58
C GLU A 196 -15.16 -28.16 -4.67
N THR A 197 -15.06 -27.89 -3.37
CA THR A 197 -15.04 -28.93 -2.35
C THR A 197 -16.47 -29.42 -2.17
N ALA A 198 -16.74 -30.58 -2.77
CA ALA A 198 -18.00 -31.28 -2.67
C ALA A 198 -18.39 -31.50 -1.20
N SER A 199 -19.53 -30.92 -0.80
CA SER A 199 -20.24 -31.31 0.42
C SER A 199 -21.07 -32.58 0.16
N PRO A 200 -21.16 -33.53 1.11
CA PRO A 200 -21.71 -34.86 0.87
C PRO A 200 -23.24 -34.85 0.74
N GLN A 201 -23.75 -35.45 -0.34
CA GLN A 201 -25.18 -35.62 -0.61
C GLN A 201 -25.76 -36.83 0.13
N ILE A 202 -26.91 -36.64 0.78
CA ILE A 202 -27.75 -37.69 1.36
C ILE A 202 -28.60 -38.33 0.25
N ALA A 203 -28.64 -39.65 0.27
CA ALA A 203 -29.16 -40.55 -0.75
C ALA A 203 -30.67 -40.47 -1.04
N GLY A 204 -31.02 -40.75 -2.30
CA GLY A 204 -32.37 -41.07 -2.78
C GLY A 204 -32.34 -41.59 -4.23
N HIS A 205 -32.14 -42.90 -4.39
CA HIS A 205 -32.30 -43.68 -5.64
C HIS A 205 -33.77 -43.67 -6.16
N PRO A 206 -34.09 -44.26 -7.33
CA PRO A 206 -33.40 -44.26 -8.64
C PRO A 206 -34.41 -44.01 -9.80
N GLU A 207 -33.95 -43.64 -11.00
CA GLU A 207 -34.69 -44.01 -12.21
C GLU A 207 -33.73 -44.25 -13.39
N GLU A 208 -34.12 -45.26 -14.15
CA GLU A 208 -33.37 -46.08 -15.08
C GLU A 208 -33.50 -45.53 -16.50
N ASN A 209 -32.40 -45.40 -17.25
CA ASN A 209 -32.44 -45.81 -18.65
C ASN A 209 -31.05 -46.13 -19.23
N GLN A 210 -30.99 -47.31 -19.82
CA GLN A 210 -29.86 -47.94 -20.50
C GLN A 210 -29.83 -47.51 -21.97
N HIS A 211 -28.62 -47.30 -22.52
CA HIS A 211 -28.06 -47.90 -23.74
C HIS A 211 -26.91 -46.98 -24.22
N ASP A 212 -25.65 -47.39 -24.17
CA ASP A 212 -24.91 -48.44 -24.89
C ASP A 212 -24.21 -47.93 -26.14
N GLY A 213 -22.94 -48.33 -26.24
CA GLY A 213 -22.19 -48.44 -27.48
C GLY A 213 -21.23 -47.28 -27.80
N ASP A 214 -19.94 -47.45 -28.04
CA ASP A 214 -18.87 -48.42 -27.76
C ASP A 214 -17.64 -47.85 -28.51
N ALA A 215 -16.43 -48.23 -28.07
CA ALA A 215 -15.20 -48.36 -28.85
C ALA A 215 -14.54 -47.08 -29.43
N ALA A 216 -13.22 -46.90 -29.47
CA ALA A 216 -12.04 -47.68 -29.09
C ALA A 216 -10.81 -46.76 -29.44
N VAL A 217 -9.75 -46.71 -28.63
CA VAL A 217 -8.39 -47.27 -28.95
C VAL A 217 -7.63 -46.38 -29.98
N GLU A 218 -6.38 -45.89 -29.83
CA GLU A 218 -5.15 -46.50 -29.34
C GLU A 218 -4.02 -45.44 -29.16
N THR A 219 -3.17 -45.69 -28.16
CA THR A 219 -1.71 -45.46 -28.02
C THR A 219 -0.87 -44.73 -29.08
N SER A 220 0.12 -43.96 -28.63
CA SER A 220 1.56 -44.30 -28.82
C SER A 220 2.51 -43.31 -28.14
N SER A 221 3.47 -43.89 -27.42
CA SER A 221 4.77 -43.41 -26.90
C SER A 221 5.56 -42.52 -27.88
N THR A 222 6.54 -41.68 -27.49
CA THR A 222 7.83 -42.00 -26.83
C THR A 222 8.64 -40.72 -26.56
N GLU A 223 9.36 -40.66 -25.42
CA GLU A 223 10.63 -39.88 -25.26
C GLU A 223 11.76 -40.50 -26.11
N PRO A 224 12.90 -39.81 -26.31
CA PRO A 224 14.05 -40.11 -25.43
C PRO A 224 14.97 -38.93 -25.08
N ALA A 225 15.90 -39.26 -24.19
CA ALA A 225 16.79 -38.44 -23.38
C ALA A 225 18.13 -38.01 -24.03
N ALA A 226 18.76 -37.05 -23.35
CA ALA A 226 20.19 -36.88 -23.01
C ALA A 226 21.25 -36.65 -24.13
N GLU A 227 22.08 -35.60 -23.97
CA GLU A 227 23.46 -35.72 -23.46
C GLU A 227 24.21 -34.37 -23.26
N THR A 228 24.76 -34.27 -22.04
CA THR A 228 25.98 -33.65 -21.47
C THR A 228 27.10 -33.10 -22.38
N THR A 229 27.73 -31.98 -21.98
CA THR A 229 29.20 -31.75 -21.74
C THR A 229 29.45 -30.26 -21.40
N LYS A 230 29.86 -29.90 -20.16
CA LYS A 230 31.22 -29.71 -19.57
C LYS A 230 32.06 -28.54 -20.12
N ASP A 231 32.35 -27.54 -19.27
CA ASP A 231 33.67 -27.22 -18.66
C ASP A 231 33.65 -25.84 -17.95
N ALA A 232 33.94 -25.78 -16.63
CA ALA A 232 35.19 -25.31 -15.99
C ALA A 232 35.30 -23.76 -15.86
N LYS A 233 35.02 -23.21 -14.66
CA LYS A 233 35.97 -22.86 -13.57
C LYS A 233 36.48 -21.42 -13.67
N GLU A 234 36.04 -20.56 -12.75
CA GLU A 234 36.94 -19.57 -12.15
C GLU A 234 36.51 -19.18 -10.73
N THR A 235 37.53 -19.06 -9.90
CA THR A 235 37.53 -18.87 -8.44
C THR A 235 37.66 -17.38 -8.15
N GLY A 236 36.88 -16.83 -7.22
CA GLY A 236 37.03 -15.44 -6.79
C GLY A 236 36.69 -15.30 -5.31
N GLU A 237 37.67 -14.86 -4.54
CA GLU A 237 37.73 -14.77 -3.08
C GLU A 237 36.67 -13.85 -2.47
N GLN A 238 36.08 -14.24 -1.33
CA GLN A 238 35.39 -13.31 -0.43
C GLN A 238 36.03 -13.35 0.95
N GLN A 239 36.58 -12.19 1.29
CA GLN A 239 37.31 -11.89 2.51
C GLN A 239 36.39 -11.88 3.73
N ALA A 240 36.91 -12.47 4.80
CA ALA A 240 36.42 -12.36 6.16
C ALA A 240 36.55 -10.93 6.68
N ALA A 241 35.49 -10.42 7.30
CA ALA A 241 35.55 -9.29 8.23
C ALA A 241 35.39 -9.80 9.67
N LYS A 242 36.28 -9.31 10.54
CA LYS A 242 36.58 -9.71 11.92
C LYS A 242 35.52 -9.20 12.93
N PRO A 243 35.33 -9.81 14.12
CA PRO A 243 34.25 -9.48 15.04
C PRO A 243 34.64 -8.36 16.02
N ALA A 244 33.65 -7.56 16.43
CA ALA A 244 33.74 -6.62 17.56
C ALA A 244 33.22 -7.28 18.86
N ALA A 245 33.75 -6.82 19.99
CA ALA A 245 33.71 -7.43 21.33
C ALA A 245 32.29 -7.55 21.96
N PRO A 246 32.11 -8.37 23.02
CA PRO A 246 30.80 -8.70 23.56
C PRO A 246 30.32 -7.61 24.53
N GLU A 247 29.28 -6.87 24.13
CA GLU A 247 28.43 -6.18 25.10
C GLU A 247 27.68 -7.24 25.91
N SER A 248 27.54 -7.01 27.22
CA SER A 248 27.02 -8.01 28.13
C SER A 248 25.56 -8.33 27.79
N HIS A 249 25.14 -9.58 28.05
CA HIS A 249 23.78 -10.04 27.74
C HIS A 249 22.70 -9.18 28.42
N GLU A 250 23.04 -8.62 29.59
CA GLU A 250 22.18 -7.71 30.35
C GLU A 250 21.96 -6.39 29.61
N ASP A 251 23.00 -5.82 28.97
CA ASP A 251 22.89 -4.57 28.21
C ASP A 251 21.94 -4.71 27.00
N ARG A 252 21.97 -5.86 26.32
CA ARG A 252 21.04 -6.13 25.19
C ARG A 252 19.60 -6.29 25.64
N LEU A 253 19.37 -6.96 26.77
CA LEU A 253 18.03 -7.11 27.33
C LEU A 253 17.49 -5.77 27.80
N GLN A 254 18.34 -4.95 28.43
CA GLN A 254 17.98 -3.62 28.92
C GLN A 254 17.67 -2.65 27.79
N ALA A 255 18.39 -2.72 26.67
CA ALA A 255 18.07 -1.95 25.47
C ALA A 255 16.73 -2.38 24.84
N SER A 256 16.41 -3.68 24.86
CA SER A 256 15.17 -4.23 24.30
C SER A 256 13.94 -3.82 25.13
N LEU A 257 14.08 -3.83 26.46
CA LEU A 257 13.03 -3.40 27.40
C LEU A 257 12.80 -1.88 27.35
N SER A 258 13.87 -1.11 27.18
CA SER A 258 13.80 0.35 27.01
C SER A 258 13.09 0.73 25.71
N ALA A 259 13.26 -0.06 24.63
CA ALA A 259 12.61 0.17 23.34
C ALA A 259 11.09 -0.10 23.36
N LEU A 260 10.59 -0.83 24.35
CA LEU A 260 9.17 -1.13 24.52
C LEU A 260 8.45 -0.12 25.45
N GLY A 261 9.13 0.91 25.93
CA GLY A 261 8.51 2.02 26.68
C GLY A 261 8.05 1.68 28.10
N LEU A 262 8.39 0.51 28.65
CA LEU A 262 7.92 0.03 29.96
C LEU A 262 8.77 0.51 31.14
N ARG A 263 9.38 1.70 31.05
CA ARG A 263 10.17 2.27 32.14
C ARG A 263 9.60 3.59 32.60
N ASP A 264 8.50 3.51 33.33
CA ASP A 264 8.20 4.45 34.40
C ASP A 264 7.26 3.77 35.41
N GLY A 265 7.81 3.40 36.58
CA GLY A 265 7.07 2.71 37.64
C GLY A 265 8.02 2.09 38.66
N ASP A 266 8.10 2.69 39.84
CA ASP A 266 8.90 2.32 41.01
C ASP A 266 8.27 1.17 41.81
N ASP A 267 7.89 0.07 41.16
CA ASP A 267 7.33 -1.09 41.85
C ASP A 267 7.93 -2.41 41.31
N GLY A 268 8.61 -3.13 42.21
CA GLY A 268 8.79 -4.59 42.16
C GLY A 268 9.94 -5.14 41.31
N ASP A 269 11.13 -5.32 41.93
CA ASP A 269 12.18 -6.22 41.40
C ASP A 269 11.64 -7.64 41.07
N ASP A 270 10.54 -8.05 41.71
CA ASP A 270 9.84 -9.33 41.50
C ASP A 270 9.24 -9.47 40.08
N ASP A 271 8.76 -8.39 39.47
CA ASP A 271 8.13 -8.42 38.14
C ASP A 271 9.16 -8.58 37.02
N MET A 272 10.37 -8.04 37.22
CA MET A 272 11.48 -8.21 36.28
C MET A 272 12.00 -9.65 36.27
N GLU A 273 12.04 -10.32 37.43
CA GLU A 273 12.39 -11.74 37.52
C GLU A 273 11.31 -12.64 36.89
N MET A 274 10.03 -12.33 37.11
CA MET A 274 8.91 -13.08 36.52
C MET A 274 8.88 -12.95 34.99
N LEU A 275 9.14 -11.76 34.45
CA LEU A 275 9.25 -11.53 33.02
C LEU A 275 10.49 -12.22 32.41
N GLY A 276 11.62 -12.21 33.13
CA GLY A 276 12.83 -12.94 32.73
C GLY A 276 12.61 -14.46 32.63
N ASN A 277 11.84 -15.02 33.55
CA ASN A 277 11.40 -16.41 33.50
C ASN A 277 10.49 -16.70 32.30
N LEU A 278 9.60 -15.76 31.95
CA LEU A 278 8.68 -15.88 30.82
C LEU A 278 9.42 -15.86 29.47
N ILE A 279 10.39 -14.96 29.30
CA ILE A 279 11.22 -14.88 28.09
C ILE A 279 12.07 -16.16 27.93
N SER A 280 12.60 -16.67 29.03
CA SER A 280 13.33 -17.94 29.04
C SER A 280 12.44 -19.12 28.66
N GLN A 281 11.16 -19.07 29.04
CA GLN A 281 10.15 -20.06 28.67
C GLN A 281 9.75 -19.98 27.19
N VAL A 282 9.55 -18.78 26.64
CA VAL A 282 9.27 -18.55 25.20
C VAL A 282 10.42 -19.05 24.33
N ARG A 283 11.67 -18.88 24.77
CA ARG A 283 12.83 -19.42 24.06
C ARG A 283 12.86 -20.94 24.05
N ARG A 284 12.53 -21.60 25.17
CA ARG A 284 12.38 -23.07 25.20
C ARG A 284 11.24 -23.55 24.31
N ILE A 285 10.12 -22.84 24.25
CA ILE A 285 9.00 -23.16 23.36
C ILE A 285 9.43 -23.04 21.89
N ARG A 286 10.21 -22.02 21.54
CA ARG A 286 10.78 -21.88 20.19
C ARG A 286 11.77 -23.00 19.84
N GLU A 287 12.61 -23.40 20.79
CA GLU A 287 13.60 -24.49 20.60
C GLU A 287 12.95 -25.88 20.52
N THR A 288 11.84 -26.12 21.23
CA THR A 288 11.12 -27.40 21.24
C THR A 288 9.89 -27.44 20.32
N GLY A 289 9.49 -26.29 19.76
CA GLY A 289 8.25 -26.11 19.01
C GLY A 289 8.17 -26.87 17.70
N HIS A 290 9.29 -27.38 17.18
CA HIS A 290 9.30 -28.30 16.05
C HIS A 290 8.92 -29.74 16.41
N THR A 291 8.86 -30.08 17.71
CA THR A 291 8.51 -31.43 18.21
C THR A 291 7.11 -31.51 18.82
N LEU A 292 6.43 -30.37 19.00
CA LEU A 292 5.12 -30.28 19.62
C LEU A 292 4.01 -30.24 18.55
N SER A 293 2.90 -30.89 18.84
CA SER A 293 1.71 -30.84 17.99
C SER A 293 1.09 -29.44 18.00
N ASP A 294 0.31 -29.12 16.97
CA ASP A 294 -0.25 -27.77 16.80
C ASP A 294 -1.17 -27.35 17.96
N GLU A 295 -1.90 -28.32 18.52
CA GLU A 295 -2.77 -28.16 19.69
C GLU A 295 -1.97 -27.82 20.96
N GLU A 296 -0.76 -28.39 21.12
CA GLU A 296 0.11 -28.11 22.27
C GLU A 296 0.79 -26.75 22.15
N ARG A 297 1.19 -26.36 20.93
CA ARG A 297 1.73 -25.03 20.66
C ARG A 297 0.69 -23.94 20.96
N ARG A 298 -0.56 -24.16 20.55
CA ARG A 298 -1.67 -23.26 20.82
C ARG A 298 -1.94 -23.10 22.33
N ARG A 299 -2.02 -24.21 23.08
CA ARG A 299 -2.19 -24.15 24.55
C ARG A 299 -1.04 -23.46 25.27
N GLN A 300 0.19 -23.62 24.78
CA GLN A 300 1.35 -22.95 25.38
C GLN A 300 1.35 -21.45 25.08
N ALA A 301 0.99 -21.06 23.86
CA ALA A 301 0.84 -19.66 23.49
C ALA A 301 -0.28 -18.98 24.30
N GLU A 302 -1.42 -19.66 24.50
CA GLU A 302 -2.53 -19.19 25.33
C GLU A 302 -2.09 -18.92 26.77
N ARG A 303 -1.34 -19.86 27.39
CA ARG A 303 -0.82 -19.69 28.76
C ARG A 303 0.13 -18.49 28.87
N VAL A 304 1.03 -18.32 27.91
CA VAL A 304 1.98 -17.20 27.90
C VAL A 304 1.25 -15.88 27.69
N ALA A 305 0.23 -15.85 26.83
CA ALA A 305 -0.59 -14.67 26.60
C ALA A 305 -1.38 -14.28 27.85
N MET A 306 -1.99 -15.23 28.56
CA MET A 306 -2.69 -14.97 29.83
C MET A 306 -1.73 -14.45 30.91
N GLN A 307 -0.53 -15.01 31.02
CA GLN A 307 0.48 -14.53 31.98
C GLN A 307 0.96 -13.11 31.66
N LEU A 308 1.13 -12.78 30.37
CA LEU A 308 1.49 -11.44 29.93
C LEU A 308 0.34 -10.45 30.18
N TRP A 309 -0.91 -10.86 29.92
CA TRP A 309 -2.10 -10.05 30.18
C TRP A 309 -2.22 -9.69 31.67
N ASN A 310 -2.01 -10.66 32.55
CA ASN A 310 -2.07 -10.47 34.00
C ASN A 310 -0.91 -9.62 34.55
N LEU A 311 0.25 -9.62 33.88
CA LEU A 311 1.42 -8.80 34.23
C LEU A 311 1.29 -7.35 33.76
N MET A 312 0.57 -7.11 32.65
CA MET A 312 0.28 -5.78 32.13
C MET A 312 -0.81 -5.03 32.94
N GLY A 313 -1.31 -5.64 34.03
CA GLY A 313 -2.28 -5.00 34.92
C GLY A 313 -3.62 -4.69 34.27
N VAL A 314 -3.99 -5.38 33.18
CA VAL A 314 -5.34 -5.31 32.60
C VAL A 314 -6.25 -6.25 33.40
N ASP A 315 -6.35 -6.01 34.70
CA ASP A 315 -7.51 -6.43 35.48
C ASP A 315 -8.53 -5.31 35.36
N ASP A 316 -9.74 -5.67 34.89
CA ASP A 316 -10.92 -4.83 34.93
C ASP A 316 -11.22 -4.46 36.39
N ASP A 317 -10.73 -3.30 36.85
CA ASP A 317 -11.36 -2.55 37.94
C ASP A 317 -12.68 -1.97 37.41
N ASP A 318 -13.69 -2.83 37.24
CA ASP A 318 -15.08 -2.46 37.01
C ASP A 318 -16.01 -3.56 37.59
N GLU A 319 -15.94 -3.80 38.91
CA GLU A 319 -17.09 -4.30 39.68
C GLU A 319 -17.19 -3.61 41.07
N GLU A 320 -18.22 -2.74 41.19
CA GLU A 320 -18.83 -2.05 42.36
C GLU A 320 -18.19 -0.80 42.99
#